data_AF-A0A0V1NCU0-F1
#
_entry.id   AF-A0A0V1NCU0-F1
#
_cell.length_a   1.000
_cell.length_b   1.000
_cell.length_c   1.000
_cell.angle_alpha   90.00
_cell.angle_beta   90.00
_cell.angle_gamma   90.00
#
_symmetry.space_group_name_H-M   'P 1'
#
loop_
_entity.id
_entity.type
_entity.pdbx_description
1 polymer ?
#
loop_
_entity_poly.entity_id
_entity_poly.type
_entity_poly.pdbx_seq_one_letter_code
_entity_poly.pdbx_strand_id
1 'polypeptide(L)'
;MVRPDGTIPFSEFVIKVMLVNWVVNADFYLLASYSLPVYMNYNINLQWNEHRAVSPVSFMKTPFENVFHSNVAENPPPINI
;
A
#
# COMPACT_ATOMS: atom_id res chain seq x y z
N MET A 1 28.30 -36.60 17.59
CA MET A 1 28.52 -36.92 19.02
C MET A 1 29.69 -36.06 19.49
N VAL A 2 29.48 -35.12 20.42
CA VAL A 2 30.54 -34.17 20.84
C VAL A 2 31.66 -34.97 21.51
N ARG A 3 32.90 -34.75 21.06
CA ARG A 3 34.06 -35.40 21.66
C ARG A 3 34.21 -34.94 23.12
N PRO A 4 34.79 -35.76 24.02
CA PRO A 4 34.94 -35.39 25.44
C PRO A 4 35.77 -34.12 25.66
N ASP A 5 36.59 -33.72 24.67
CA ASP A 5 37.37 -32.48 24.66
C ASP A 5 36.58 -31.25 24.19
N GLY A 6 35.27 -31.41 23.92
CA GLY A 6 34.39 -30.35 23.42
C GLY A 6 34.60 -30.00 21.96
N THR A 7 35.50 -30.67 21.25
CA THR A 7 35.77 -30.38 19.84
C THR A 7 34.72 -31.03 18.93
N ILE A 8 34.28 -30.28 17.93
CA ILE A 8 33.41 -30.78 16.87
C ILE A 8 34.29 -31.11 15.67
N PRO A 9 34.21 -32.33 15.12
CA PRO A 9 34.92 -32.65 13.89
C PRO A 9 34.50 -31.70 12.76
N PHE A 10 35.45 -31.30 11.92
CA PHE A 10 35.22 -30.31 10.86
C PHE A 10 34.05 -30.70 9.93
N SER A 11 33.90 -31.98 9.61
CA SER A 11 32.77 -32.49 8.82
C SER A 11 31.42 -32.28 9.50
N GLU A 12 31.30 -32.57 10.80
CA GLU A 12 30.08 -32.31 11.58
C GLU A 12 29.79 -30.80 11.68
N PHE A 13 30.84 -29.97 11.80
CA PHE A 13 30.69 -28.51 11.84
C PHE A 13 30.11 -27.98 10.52
N VAL A 14 30.67 -28.39 9.37
CA VAL A 14 30.19 -27.97 8.06
C VAL A 14 28.73 -28.39 7.83
N ILE A 15 28.37 -29.63 8.19
CA ILE A 15 26.99 -30.12 8.07
C ILE A 15 26.04 -29.31 8.95
N LYS A 16 26.43 -28.99 10.19
CA LYS A 16 25.63 -28.16 11.09
C LYS A 16 25.42 -26.75 10.52
N VAL A 17 26.48 -26.12 10.00
CA VAL A 17 26.38 -24.80 9.37
C VAL A 17 25.45 -24.84 8.15
N MET A 18 25.58 -25.85 7.30
CA MET A 18 24.69 -26.02 6.15
C MET A 18 23.22 -26.18 6.57
N LEU A 19 22.94 -26.97 7.61
CA LEU A 19 21.58 -27.17 8.13
C LEU A 19 21.00 -25.88 8.73
N VAL A 20 21.78 -25.16 9.55
CA VAL A 20 21.33 -23.88 10.11
C VAL A 20 21.08 -22.87 9.01
N ASN A 21 21.99 -22.78 8.04
CA ASN A 21 21.83 -21.88 6.89
C ASN A 21 20.59 -22.24 6.07
N TRP A 22 20.33 -23.53 5.84
CA TRP A 22 19.12 -23.98 5.16
C TRP A 22 17.87 -23.51 5.91
N VAL A 23 17.75 -23.86 7.20
CA VAL A 23 16.54 -23.56 8.00
C VAL A 23 16.29 -22.07 8.05
N VAL A 24 17.32 -21.28 8.37
CA VAL A 24 17.20 -19.80 8.45
C VAL A 24 16.79 -19.21 7.11
N ASN A 25 17.36 -19.71 6.01
CA ASN A 25 17.04 -19.21 4.68
C ASN A 25 15.61 -19.60 4.26
N ALA A 26 15.18 -20.83 4.56
CA ALA A 26 13.81 -21.26 4.31
C ALA A 26 12.78 -20.43 5.09
N ASP A 27 13.02 -20.19 6.38
CA ASP A 27 12.16 -19.36 7.22
C ASP A 27 12.10 -17.92 6.73
N PHE A 28 13.24 -17.36 6.28
CA PHE A 28 13.29 -16.02 5.71
C PHE A 28 12.48 -15.91 4.42
N TYR A 29 12.63 -16.85 3.49
CA TYR A 29 11.83 -16.88 2.26
C TYR A 29 10.35 -17.05 2.53
N LEU A 30 10.00 -17.90 3.50
CA LEU A 30 8.63 -18.13 3.90
C LEU A 30 8.03 -16.83 4.47
N LEU A 31 8.72 -16.19 5.41
CA LEU A 31 8.32 -14.89 5.96
C LEU A 31 8.18 -13.83 4.87
N ALA A 32 9.14 -13.71 3.96
CA ALA A 32 9.07 -12.75 2.84
C ALA A 32 7.86 -13.03 1.93
N SER A 33 7.58 -14.30 1.64
CA SER A 33 6.46 -14.72 0.79
C SER A 33 5.10 -14.44 1.43
N TYR A 34 4.97 -14.56 2.75
CA TYR A 34 3.74 -14.17 3.47
C TYR A 34 3.63 -12.66 3.67
N SER A 35 4.75 -11.94 3.78
CA SER A 35 4.76 -10.49 3.99
C SER A 35 4.47 -9.70 2.72
N LEU A 36 4.95 -10.16 1.57
CA LEU A 36 4.87 -9.42 0.31
C LEU A 36 3.42 -9.16 -0.15
N PRO A 37 2.49 -10.13 -0.15
CA PRO A 37 1.09 -9.89 -0.50
C PRO A 37 0.40 -8.95 0.48
N VAL A 38 0.72 -9.05 1.77
CA VAL A 38 0.18 -8.17 2.82
C VAL A 38 0.62 -6.73 2.61
N TYR A 39 1.91 -6.52 2.32
CA TYR A 39 2.46 -5.21 2.02
C TYR A 39 1.82 -4.60 0.74
N MET A 40 1.72 -5.39 -0.33
CA MET A 40 1.09 -4.94 -1.57
C MET A 40 -0.39 -4.60 -1.37
N ASN A 41 -1.13 -5.41 -0.60
CA ASN A 41 -2.53 -5.16 -0.28
C ASN A 41 -2.72 -3.89 0.56
N TYR A 42 -1.86 -3.65 1.55
CA TYR A 42 -1.88 -2.40 2.32
C TYR A 42 -1.70 -1.17 1.41
N ASN A 43 -0.71 -1.22 0.50
CA ASN A 43 -0.42 -0.12 -0.41
C ASN A 43 -1.58 0.16 -1.39
N ILE A 44 -2.20 -0.88 -1.95
CA ILE A 44 -3.37 -0.75 -2.84
C ILE A 44 -4.56 -0.14 -2.10
N ASN A 45 -4.84 -0.60 -0.87
CA ASN A 45 -5.95 -0.08 -0.07
C ASN A 45 -5.73 1.39 0.31
N LEU A 46 -4.49 1.78 0.64
CA LEU A 46 -4.15 3.17 0.92
C LEU A 46 -4.36 4.05 -0.32
N GLN A 47 -3.80 3.66 -1.47
CA GLN A 47 -3.95 4.39 -2.72
C GLN A 47 -5.43 4.53 -3.14
N TRP A 48 -6.22 3.46 -2.96
CA TRP A 48 -7.65 3.46 -3.21
C TRP A 48 -8.42 4.42 -2.30
N ASN A 49 -8.08 4.44 -1.01
CA ASN A 49 -8.70 5.34 -0.03
C ASN A 49 -8.31 6.80 -0.28
N GLU A 50 -7.07 7.08 -0.65
CA GLU A 50 -6.64 8.43 -1.05
C GLU A 50 -7.38 8.91 -2.30
N HIS A 51 -7.50 8.06 -3.33
CA HIS A 51 -8.24 8.42 -4.54
C HIS A 51 -9.73 8.70 -4.24
N ARG A 52 -10.34 7.94 -3.32
CA ARG A 52 -11.72 8.20 -2.85
C ARG A 52 -11.85 9.41 -1.95
N ALA A 53 -10.83 9.74 -1.15
CA ALA A 53 -10.82 10.94 -0.32
C ALA A 53 -10.67 12.22 -1.14
N VAL A 54 -9.98 12.16 -2.28
CA VAL A 54 -9.85 13.28 -3.24
C VAL A 54 -11.10 13.41 -4.15
N SER A 55 -11.83 12.32 -4.38
CA SER A 55 -13.00 12.26 -5.28
C SER A 55 -14.25 13.09 -4.91
N PRO A 56 -14.56 13.52 -3.67
CA PRO A 56 -15.76 14.31 -3.43
C PRO A 56 -15.60 15.77 -3.88
N VAL A 57 -14.36 16.28 -3.94
CA VAL A 57 -14.08 17.70 -4.24
C VAL A 57 -14.04 17.95 -5.75
N SER A 58 -13.66 16.96 -6.56
CA SER A 58 -13.62 17.07 -8.03
C SER A 58 -14.99 16.83 -8.69
N PHE A 59 -15.87 16.05 -8.09
CA PHE A 59 -17.23 15.80 -8.61
C PHE A 59 -18.26 16.88 -8.21
N MET A 60 -17.99 17.66 -7.16
CA MET A 60 -18.90 18.73 -6.72
C MET A 60 -18.67 20.05 -7.47
N LYS A 61 -17.65 20.11 -8.33
CA LYS A 61 -17.39 21.27 -9.18
C LYS A 61 -18.19 21.12 -10.49
N THR A 62 -19.40 21.70 -10.46
CA THR A 62 -20.37 21.98 -11.56
C THR A 62 -21.39 20.89 -11.90
N PRO A 63 -22.72 21.22 -11.85
CA PRO A 63 -23.31 22.31 -12.64
C PRO A 63 -24.01 23.44 -11.85
N PHE A 64 -23.97 23.45 -10.51
CA PHE A 64 -24.72 24.45 -9.72
C PHE A 64 -24.19 25.89 -9.82
N GLU A 65 -22.93 26.09 -10.24
CA GLU A 65 -22.36 27.43 -10.40
C GLU A 65 -22.92 28.18 -11.64
N ASN A 66 -23.43 27.44 -12.63
CA ASN A 66 -24.01 28.04 -13.84
C ASN A 66 -25.50 28.40 -13.70
N VAL A 67 -26.20 27.92 -12.66
CA VAL A 67 -27.65 28.20 -12.46
C VAL A 67 -27.88 29.53 -11.75
N PHE A 68 -26.92 30.02 -10.95
CA PHE A 68 -27.04 31.34 -10.31
C PHE A 68 -26.62 32.50 -11.21
N HIS A 69 -25.76 32.27 -12.21
CA HIS A 69 -25.38 33.32 -13.16
C HIS A 69 -26.40 33.51 -14.30
N SER A 70 -27.22 32.51 -14.64
CA SER A 70 -28.26 32.67 -15.67
C SER A 70 -29.49 33.44 -15.18
N ASN A 71 -29.77 33.41 -13.88
CA ASN A 71 -30.99 34.03 -13.33
C ASN A 71 -30.81 35.51 -12.95
N VAL A 72 -29.64 36.11 -13.20
CA VAL A 72 -29.37 37.54 -12.99
C VAL A 72 -29.33 38.34 -14.31
N ALA A 73 -29.36 37.66 -15.47
CA ALA A 73 -29.25 38.29 -16.79
C ALA A 73 -30.59 38.47 -17.53
N GLU A 74 -31.74 38.05 -16.96
CA GLU A 74 -33.06 38.16 -17.61
C GLU A 74 -33.99 39.22 -17.00
N ASN A 75 -33.46 40.32 -16.49
CA ASN A 75 -34.26 41.54 -16.34
C ASN A 75 -33.67 42.63 -17.22
N PRO A 76 -34.18 42.85 -18.45
CA PRO A 76 -33.92 44.11 -19.14
C PRO A 76 -34.46 45.25 -18.23
N PRO A 77 -33.73 46.38 -18.13
CA PRO A 77 -34.22 47.51 -17.36
C PRO A 77 -35.58 47.95 -17.90
N PRO A 78 -36.53 48.39 -17.06
CA PRO A 78 -37.81 48.88 -17.56
C PRO A 78 -37.55 50.08 -18.48
N ILE A 79 -37.86 49.92 -19.77
CA ILE A 79 -37.88 51.01 -20.73
C ILE A 79 -39.29 51.63 -20.70
N ASN A 80 -39.34 52.80 -20.07
CA ASN A 80 -40.13 54.01 -20.31
C ASN A 80 -41.59 53.94 -20.80
N ILE A 81 -42.47 54.70 -20.12
CA ILE A 81 -43.11 55.92 -20.70
C ILE A 81 -43.18 56.99 -19.60
#